data_AF-A0A8H5BGE2-F1
#
_entry.id   AF-A0A8H5BGE2-F1
#
_cell.length_a   1.000
_cell.length_b   1.000
_cell.length_c   1.000
_cell.angle_alpha   90.00
_cell.angle_beta   90.00
_cell.angle_gamma   90.00
#
_symmetry.space_group_name_H-M   'P 1'
#
loop_
_entity.id
_entity.type
_entity.pdbx_description
1 polymer ?
#
loop_
_entity_poly.entity_id
_entity_poly.type
_entity_poly.pdbx_seq_one_letter_code
_entity_poly.pdbx_strand_id
1 'polypeptide(L)'
;MAETDEFLSNPGRNVYDISKPCEGALCYKENDVIKAYLDRPQTRELLGVETPYNFSACSNTVSRGFNAHMDKWGVHTQDYVANLLDRGVRILIYAGTYDWQCNWVANKLWVDKLEWSGLAEYAAEEWRDWRLDGGTEKAEALDI
;
A
#
# COMPACT_ATOMS: atom_id res chain seq x y z
N MET A 1 15.45 -15.96 -3.93
CA MET A 1 16.04 -15.53 -2.64
C MET A 1 17.32 -14.71 -2.81
N ALA A 2 18.17 -14.94 -3.82
CA ALA A 2 19.35 -14.09 -4.04
C ALA A 2 19.01 -12.68 -4.57
N GLU A 3 18.03 -12.54 -5.47
CA GLU A 3 17.63 -11.23 -6.05
C GLU A 3 16.88 -10.31 -5.08
N THR A 4 16.15 -10.89 -4.11
CA THR A 4 15.42 -10.14 -3.07
C THR A 4 16.36 -9.47 -2.06
N ASP A 5 17.49 -10.11 -1.75
CA ASP A 5 18.53 -9.56 -0.86
C ASP A 5 19.32 -8.43 -1.54
N GLU A 6 19.53 -8.51 -2.86
CA GLU A 6 20.19 -7.46 -3.64
C GLU A 6 19.38 -6.15 -3.69
N PHE A 7 18.04 -6.23 -3.74
CA PHE A 7 17.19 -5.04 -3.69
C PHE A 7 17.20 -4.39 -2.30
N LEU A 8 17.08 -5.19 -1.23
CA LEU A 8 17.10 -4.70 0.15
C LEU A 8 18.48 -4.15 0.57
N SER A 9 19.55 -4.62 -0.07
CA SER A 9 20.93 -4.17 0.19
C SER A 9 21.35 -2.95 -0.64
N ASN A 10 20.49 -2.44 -1.54
CA ASN A 10 20.78 -1.23 -2.31
C ASN A 10 20.07 0.00 -1.70
N PRO A 11 20.75 0.79 -0.84
CA PRO A 11 20.17 1.91 -0.11
C PRO A 11 19.69 3.08 -1.02
N GLY A 12 19.90 2.99 -2.34
CA GLY A 12 19.50 4.00 -3.31
C GLY A 12 18.21 3.73 -4.08
N ARG A 13 17.56 2.56 -3.92
CA ARG A 13 16.32 2.24 -4.65
C ARG A 13 15.07 2.60 -3.86
N ASN A 14 14.04 3.09 -4.56
CA ASN A 14 12.75 3.40 -3.95
C ASN A 14 11.95 2.13 -3.70
N VAL A 15 11.66 1.83 -2.44
CA VAL A 15 10.90 0.63 -2.04
C VAL A 15 9.43 0.67 -2.47
N TYR A 16 8.91 1.86 -2.79
CA TYR A 16 7.54 2.07 -3.27
C TYR A 16 7.44 2.08 -4.81
N ASP A 17 8.58 2.16 -5.50
CA ASP A 17 8.64 2.17 -6.97
C ASP A 17 10.04 1.72 -7.44
N ILE A 18 10.18 0.43 -7.78
CA ILE A 18 11.47 -0.18 -8.15
C ILE A 18 12.09 0.42 -9.41
N SER A 19 11.32 1.17 -10.20
CA SER A 19 11.79 1.85 -11.41
C SER A 19 12.55 3.14 -11.09
N LYS A 20 12.54 3.61 -9.83
CA LYS A 20 13.08 4.90 -9.41
C LYS A 20 14.16 4.79 -8.33
N PRO A 21 15.09 5.75 -8.28
CA PRO A 21 15.92 5.97 -7.09
C PRO A 21 15.07 6.51 -5.94
N CYS A 22 15.48 6.24 -4.70
CA CYS A 22 14.89 6.83 -3.50
C CYS A 22 15.45 8.23 -3.29
N GLU A 23 14.62 9.26 -3.44
CA GLU A 23 15.04 10.66 -3.27
C GLU A 23 14.05 11.46 -2.40
N GLY A 24 14.55 12.31 -1.50
CA GLY A 24 13.70 13.12 -0.62
C GLY A 24 13.08 12.32 0.53
N ALA A 25 12.17 12.96 1.27
CA ALA A 25 11.49 12.30 2.38
C ALA A 25 10.59 11.14 1.90
N LEU A 26 10.70 9.98 2.55
CA LEU A 26 9.95 8.77 2.18
C LEU A 26 10.12 8.39 0.69
N CYS A 27 11.31 8.62 0.14
CA CYS A 27 11.68 8.33 -1.26
C CYS A 27 10.94 9.14 -2.35
N TYR A 28 10.23 10.21 -1.98
CA TYR A 28 9.64 11.16 -2.93
C TYR A 28 9.89 12.61 -2.51
N LYS A 29 10.50 13.41 -3.40
CA LYS A 29 10.77 14.85 -3.19
C LYS A 29 9.48 15.67 -2.97
N GLU A 30 8.36 15.19 -3.51
CA GLU A 30 7.03 15.78 -3.35
C GLU A 30 6.63 15.87 -1.88
N ASN A 31 7.05 14.93 -1.03
CA ASN A 31 6.76 14.96 0.40
C ASN A 31 7.37 16.18 1.08
N ASP A 32 8.56 16.63 0.65
CA ASP A 32 9.20 17.82 1.19
C ASP A 32 8.40 19.08 0.83
N VAL A 33 7.85 19.12 -0.40
CA VAL A 33 6.97 20.21 -0.88
C VAL A 33 5.66 20.23 -0.10
N ILE A 34 5.01 19.06 0.08
CA ILE A 34 3.77 18.93 0.86
C ILE A 34 4.00 19.39 2.30
N LYS A 35 5.09 18.93 2.93
CA LYS A 35 5.45 19.33 4.28
C LYS A 35 5.62 20.85 4.38
N ALA A 36 6.39 21.44 3.48
CA ALA A 36 6.61 22.89 3.46
C ALA A 36 5.32 23.69 3.26
N TYR A 37 4.37 23.18 2.46
CA TYR A 37 3.07 23.81 2.26
C TYR A 37 2.19 23.74 3.51
N LEU A 38 2.12 22.57 4.14
CA LEU A 38 1.32 22.34 5.36
C LEU A 38 1.91 23.03 6.60
N ASP A 39 3.19 23.39 6.58
CA ASP A 39 3.84 24.17 7.63
C ASP A 39 3.64 25.69 7.51
N ARG A 40 3.07 26.19 6.41
CA ARG A 40 2.84 27.63 6.23
C ARG A 40 1.84 28.14 7.28
N PRO A 41 2.11 29.27 7.95
CA PRO A 41 1.20 29.83 8.95
C PRO A 41 -0.23 30.02 8.43
N GLN A 42 -0.38 30.52 7.20
CA GLN A 42 -1.69 30.76 6.59
C GLN A 42 -2.44 29.46 6.31
N THR A 43 -1.74 28.40 5.84
CA THR A 43 -2.34 27.08 5.64
C THR A 43 -2.79 26.49 6.96
N ARG A 44 -1.96 26.62 8.00
CA ARG A 44 -2.24 26.10 9.35
C ARG A 44 -3.40 26.83 10.02
N GLU A 45 -3.46 28.15 9.88
CA GLU A 45 -4.56 28.98 10.36
C GLU A 45 -5.86 28.62 9.64
N LEU A 46 -5.84 28.50 8.31
CA LEU A 46 -6.99 28.11 7.51
C LEU A 46 -7.54 26.72 7.90
N LEU A 47 -6.65 25.76 8.17
CA LEU A 47 -7.02 24.40 8.59
C LEU A 47 -7.34 24.28 10.09
N GLY A 48 -7.17 25.34 10.88
CA GLY A 48 -7.42 25.32 12.32
C GLY A 48 -6.43 24.45 13.11
N VAL A 49 -5.15 24.40 12.70
CA VAL A 49 -4.13 23.55 13.34
C VAL A 49 -3.66 24.17 14.66
N GLU A 50 -4.03 23.55 15.78
CA GLU A 50 -3.70 24.03 17.13
C GLU A 50 -2.36 23.53 17.69
N THR A 51 -1.85 22.42 17.16
CA THR A 51 -0.59 21.81 17.63
C THR A 51 0.58 22.76 17.40
N PRO A 52 1.52 22.91 18.35
CA PRO A 52 2.71 23.76 18.15
C PRO A 52 3.76 23.12 17.24
N TYR A 53 3.59 21.85 16.87
CA TYR A 53 4.57 21.10 16.07
C TYR A 53 4.35 21.31 14.57
N ASN A 54 5.46 21.31 13.84
CA ASN A 54 5.45 21.24 12.38
C ASN A 54 4.86 19.90 11.92
N PHE A 55 4.25 19.92 10.74
CA PHE A 55 3.72 18.76 10.07
C PHE A 55 4.82 17.71 9.83
N SER A 56 4.45 16.44 10.03
CA SER A 56 5.23 15.27 9.65
C SER A 56 4.30 14.29 8.96
N ALA A 57 4.73 13.72 7.83
CA ALA A 57 3.94 12.73 7.09
C ALA A 57 3.75 11.42 7.88
N CYS A 58 4.71 11.05 8.73
CA CYS A 58 4.64 9.87 9.58
C CYS A 58 5.11 10.16 11.01
N SER A 59 4.59 9.41 11.98
CA SER A 59 5.01 9.49 13.40
C SER A 59 5.83 8.27 13.80
N ASN A 60 7.12 8.48 14.06
CA ASN A 60 8.02 7.42 14.54
C ASN A 60 7.60 6.87 15.90
N THR A 61 6.98 7.69 16.75
CA THR A 61 6.47 7.24 18.06
C THR A 61 5.33 6.25 17.89
N VAL A 62 4.37 6.55 17.00
CA VAL A 62 3.27 5.63 16.69
C VAL A 62 3.82 4.35 16.06
N SER A 63 4.70 4.47 15.06
CA SER A 63 5.33 3.30 14.41
C SER A 63 6.08 2.40 15.40
N ARG A 64 6.83 2.97 16.35
CA ARG A 64 7.47 2.20 17.42
C ARG A 64 6.47 1.50 18.33
N GLY A 65 5.32 2.11 18.61
CA GLY A 65 4.24 1.48 19.36
C GLY A 65 3.75 0.20 18.69
N PHE A 66 3.34 0.28 17.43
CA PHE A 66 2.90 -0.89 16.65
C PHE A 66 3.96 -1.99 16.57
N ASN A 67 5.23 -1.61 16.37
CA ASN A 67 6.33 -2.57 16.36
C ASN A 67 6.54 -3.24 17.73
N ALA A 68 6.47 -2.49 18.83
CA ALA A 68 6.63 -3.02 20.17
C ALA A 68 5.49 -3.99 20.57
N HIS A 69 4.28 -3.74 20.05
CA HIS A 69 3.13 -4.63 20.21
C HIS A 69 3.10 -5.80 19.21
N MET A 70 4.06 -5.86 18.29
CA MET A 70 4.14 -6.89 17.26
C MET A 70 2.89 -6.98 16.38
N ASP A 71 2.14 -5.88 16.22
CA ASP A 71 0.84 -5.87 15.52
C ASP A 71 0.92 -6.42 14.10
N LYS A 72 2.02 -6.14 13.40
CA LYS A 72 2.29 -6.66 12.04
C LYS A 72 2.23 -8.19 11.97
N TRP A 73 2.57 -8.89 13.05
CA TRP A 73 2.61 -10.35 13.10
C TRP A 73 1.48 -10.95 13.95
N GLY A 74 0.93 -10.16 14.88
CA GLY A 74 -0.12 -10.60 15.80
C GLY A 74 -1.54 -10.53 15.23
N VAL A 75 -1.75 -9.77 14.15
CA VAL A 75 -3.08 -9.54 13.58
C VAL A 75 -3.21 -10.23 12.22
N HIS A 76 -4.04 -11.28 12.17
CA HIS A 76 -4.41 -11.99 10.94
C HIS A 76 -5.53 -11.24 10.19
N THR A 77 -5.20 -10.11 9.58
CA THR A 77 -6.17 -9.25 8.87
C THR A 77 -6.94 -9.98 7.76
N GLN A 78 -6.33 -10.97 7.10
CA GLN A 78 -6.95 -11.75 6.04
C GLN A 78 -8.20 -12.51 6.51
N ASP A 79 -8.26 -12.95 7.77
CA ASP A 79 -9.42 -13.65 8.31
C ASP A 79 -10.64 -12.71 8.40
N TYR A 80 -10.40 -11.42 8.62
CA TYR A 80 -11.45 -10.40 8.60
C TYR A 80 -11.93 -10.12 7.17
N VAL A 81 -11.03 -10.17 6.18
CA VAL A 81 -11.39 -10.05 4.76
C VAL A 81 -12.31 -11.20 4.35
N ALA A 82 -11.95 -12.45 4.67
CA ALA A 82 -12.81 -13.61 4.40
C ALA A 82 -14.20 -13.46 5.04
N ASN A 83 -14.24 -13.05 6.31
CA ASN A 83 -15.48 -12.79 7.03
C ASN A 83 -16.36 -11.72 6.37
N LEU A 84 -15.77 -10.67 5.81
CA LEU A 84 -16.51 -9.62 5.10
C LEU A 84 -17.08 -10.15 3.78
N LEU A 85 -16.29 -10.93 3.03
CA LEU A 85 -16.75 -11.56 1.79
C LEU A 85 -17.92 -12.51 2.03
N ASP A 86 -17.85 -13.36 3.07
CA ASP A 86 -18.94 -14.29 3.46
C ASP A 86 -20.24 -13.57 3.86
N ARG A 87 -20.15 -12.28 4.21
CA ARG A 87 -21.29 -11.43 4.53
C ARG A 87 -21.78 -10.60 3.34
N GLY A 88 -21.25 -10.86 2.14
CA GLY A 88 -21.62 -10.19 0.90
C GLY A 88 -21.05 -8.77 0.76
N VAL A 89 -20.02 -8.42 1.53
CA VAL A 89 -19.31 -7.14 1.36
C VAL A 89 -18.30 -7.29 0.23
N ARG A 90 -18.45 -6.49 -0.82
CA ARG A 90 -17.51 -6.47 -1.96
C ARG A 90 -16.18 -5.84 -1.56
N ILE A 91 -15.08 -6.46 -1.97
CA ILE A 91 -13.72 -6.02 -1.65
C ILE A 91 -12.93 -5.87 -2.95
N LEU A 92 -12.17 -4.78 -3.08
CA LEU A 92 -11.23 -4.55 -4.17
C LEU A 92 -9.81 -4.57 -3.61
N ILE A 93 -8.98 -5.46 -4.14
CA ILE A 93 -7.55 -5.54 -3.85
C ILE A 93 -6.81 -5.14 -5.12
N TYR A 94 -6.14 -3.99 -5.08
CA TYR A 94 -5.37 -3.47 -6.20
C TYR A 94 -3.94 -3.20 -5.77
N ALA A 95 -2.98 -3.49 -6.64
CA ALA A 95 -1.56 -3.31 -6.36
C ALA A 95 -0.82 -2.78 -7.59
N GLY A 96 0.09 -1.83 -7.39
CA GLY A 96 0.92 -1.30 -8.46
C GLY A 96 2.01 -2.29 -8.86
N THR A 97 2.28 -2.41 -10.16
CA THR A 97 3.27 -3.38 -10.70
C THR A 97 4.69 -3.12 -10.21
N TYR A 98 5.04 -1.87 -9.92
CA TYR A 98 6.39 -1.47 -9.50
C TYR A 98 6.58 -1.30 -7.99
N ASP A 99 5.55 -1.51 -7.16
CA ASP A 99 5.73 -1.48 -5.71
C ASP A 99 6.48 -2.73 -5.27
N TRP A 100 7.58 -2.58 -4.55
CA TRP A 100 8.30 -3.70 -3.95
C TRP A 100 7.74 -4.06 -2.58
N GLN A 101 7.48 -3.03 -1.77
CA GLN A 101 7.17 -3.16 -0.36
C GLN A 101 5.86 -3.91 -0.12
N CYS A 102 4.85 -3.66 -0.95
CA CYS A 102 3.55 -4.34 -0.96
C CYS A 102 3.20 -4.85 -2.36
N ASN A 103 4.14 -5.55 -3.00
CA ASN A 103 4.06 -5.93 -4.41
C ASN A 103 2.81 -6.74 -4.80
N TRP A 104 2.46 -6.67 -6.09
CA TRP A 104 1.30 -7.33 -6.66
C TRP A 104 1.38 -8.87 -6.59
N VAL A 105 2.58 -9.45 -6.66
CA VAL A 105 2.77 -10.92 -6.57
C VAL A 105 2.38 -11.42 -5.19
N ALA A 106 2.85 -10.76 -4.13
CA ALA A 106 2.51 -11.10 -2.76
C ALA A 106 1.01 -10.91 -2.50
N ASN A 107 0.43 -9.82 -3.01
CA ASN A 107 -1.01 -9.59 -2.95
C ASN A 107 -1.81 -10.71 -3.61
N LYS A 108 -1.46 -11.07 -4.85
CA LYS A 108 -2.09 -12.18 -5.56
C LYS A 108 -1.99 -13.49 -4.79
N LEU A 109 -0.79 -13.83 -4.28
CA LEU A 109 -0.55 -15.11 -3.62
C LEU A 109 -1.37 -15.32 -2.34
N TRP A 110 -1.62 -14.26 -1.56
CA TRP A 110 -2.44 -14.41 -0.36
C TRP A 110 -3.93 -14.45 -0.69
N VAL A 111 -4.38 -13.71 -1.71
CA VAL A 111 -5.78 -13.75 -2.18
C VAL A 111 -6.12 -15.09 -2.80
N ASP A 112 -5.24 -15.65 -3.63
CA ASP A 112 -5.41 -16.99 -4.24
C ASP A 112 -5.52 -18.11 -3.19
N LYS A 113 -5.08 -17.87 -1.95
CA LYS A 113 -5.12 -18.82 -0.83
C LYS A 113 -6.11 -18.41 0.26
N LEU A 114 -6.84 -17.32 0.07
CA LEU A 114 -7.80 -16.85 1.06
C LEU A 114 -8.95 -17.84 1.15
N GLU A 115 -9.17 -18.43 2.32
CA GLU A 115 -10.28 -19.35 2.53
C GLU A 115 -11.56 -18.55 2.83
N TRP A 116 -12.53 -18.60 1.91
CA TRP A 116 -13.86 -18.01 2.07
C TRP A 116 -14.89 -18.76 1.20
N SER A 117 -16.17 -18.50 1.39
CA SER A 117 -17.26 -19.26 0.73
C SER A 117 -17.22 -19.23 -0.79
N GLY A 118 -16.70 -18.17 -1.41
CA GLY A 118 -16.59 -17.99 -2.86
C GLY A 118 -15.22 -18.34 -3.46
N LEU A 119 -14.34 -19.05 -2.72
CA LEU A 119 -13.01 -19.39 -3.22
C LEU A 119 -13.05 -20.25 -4.50
N ALA A 120 -14.04 -21.14 -4.62
CA ALA A 120 -14.16 -22.01 -5.79
C ALA A 120 -14.52 -21.21 -7.05
N GLU A 121 -15.46 -20.28 -6.93
CA GLU A 121 -15.83 -19.33 -7.96
C GLU A 121 -14.64 -18.43 -8.31
N TYR A 122 -13.92 -17.93 -7.30
CA TYR A 122 -12.71 -17.15 -7.51
C TYR A 122 -11.66 -17.91 -8.32
N ALA A 123 -11.41 -19.16 -7.98
CA ALA A 123 -10.41 -19.99 -8.64
C ALA A 123 -10.80 -20.41 -10.07
N ALA A 124 -12.09 -20.30 -10.42
CA ALA A 124 -12.60 -20.62 -11.75
C ALA A 124 -12.52 -19.43 -12.73
N GLU A 125 -12.37 -18.20 -12.22
CA GLU A 125 -12.29 -17.00 -13.04
C GLU A 125 -10.90 -16.81 -13.66
N GLU A 126 -10.87 -16.22 -14.86
CA GLU A 126 -9.64 -15.88 -15.56
C GLU A 126 -9.34 -14.39 -15.44
N TRP A 127 -8.05 -14.07 -15.31
CA TRP A 127 -7.59 -12.69 -15.32
C TRP A 127 -7.86 -12.06 -16.68
N ARG A 128 -8.37 -10.83 -16.66
CA ARG A 128 -8.69 -10.07 -17.86
C ARG A 128 -7.98 -8.73 -17.89
N ASP A 129 -7.60 -8.30 -19.10
CA ASP A 129 -7.17 -6.93 -19.37
C ASP A 129 -8.28 -5.96 -18.94
N TRP A 130 -8.05 -5.20 -17.89
CA TRP A 130 -8.86 -4.04 -17.53
C TRP A 130 -8.31 -2.80 -18.21
N ARG A 131 -9.18 -2.08 -18.93
CA ARG A 131 -8.86 -0.83 -19.61
C ARG A 131 -9.77 0.26 -19.09
N LEU A 132 -9.19 1.41 -18.76
CA LEU A 132 -9.94 2.61 -18.46
C LEU A 132 -10.43 3.24 -19.77
N ASP A 133 -11.66 3.75 -19.76
CA ASP A 133 -12.22 4.43 -20.93
C ASP A 133 -11.32 5.61 -21.34
N GLY A 134 -10.76 5.54 -22.56
CA GLY A 134 -9.86 6.54 -23.12
C GLY A 134 -8.39 6.44 -22.68
N GLY A 135 -8.01 5.44 -21.88
CA GLY A 135 -6.63 5.24 -21.40
C GLY A 135 -5.83 4.19 -22.18
N THR A 136 -4.50 4.34 -22.20
CA THR A 136 -3.55 3.31 -22.68
C THR A 136 -3.09 2.36 -21.58
N GLU A 137 -3.48 2.62 -20.33
CA GLU A 137 -3.08 1.85 -19.16
C GLU A 137 -3.89 0.55 -19.06
N LYS A 138 -3.19 -0.52 -18.72
CA LYS A 138 -3.75 -1.85 -18.52
C LYS A 138 -3.55 -2.23 -17.07
N ALA A 139 -4.60 -2.73 -16.43
CA ALA A 139 -4.43 -3.59 -15.28
C ALA A 139 -4.88 -5.00 -15.66
N GLU A 140 -4.46 -5.99 -14.89
CA GLU A 140 -5.11 -7.28 -14.92
C GLU A 140 -6.12 -7.29 -13.75
N ALA A 141 -7.35 -7.71 -14.01
CA ALA A 141 -8.43 -7.72 -13.03
C ALA A 141 -9.12 -9.09 -12.96
N LEU A 142 -9.70 -9.36 -11.80
CA LEU A 142 -10.57 -10.50 -11.55
C LEU A 142 -11.83 -9.96 -10.85
N ASP A 143 -13.00 -10.23 -11.41
CA ASP A 143 -14.28 -9.73 -10.88
C ASP A 143 -15.11 -10.92 -10.40
N ILE A 144 -15.34 -11.01 -9.09
CA ILE A 144 -16.17 -12.04 -8.43
C ILE A 144 -17.12 -11.36 -7.44
#